data_AF-S9W347-F1
#
_entry.id   AF-S9W347-F1
#
_cell.length_a   1.000
_cell.length_b   1.000
_cell.length_c   1.000
_cell.angle_alpha   90.00
_cell.angle_beta   90.00
_cell.angle_gamma   90.00
#
_symmetry.space_group_name_H-M   'P 1'
#
loop_
_entity.id
_entity.type
_entity.pdbx_description
1 polymer ?
#
loop_
_entity_poly.entity_id
_entity_poly.type
_entity_poly.pdbx_seq_one_letter_code
_entity_poly.pdbx_strand_id
1 'polypeptide(L)'
;MCLDLITSTEVKNVWERMKSTMFQNYGISLQEVIHDNPKKIQMFPDALNLEHILTISSKEVLNTPDSQKRGKTVSHDDGVISYTYLTQPCVLSAHMIALENLKKRGNLLNEVKYIAGHSLGEFSALCALNVFSPETALNLVYKRGVLMEETLRLFYRSQYRMYACNPLRSKLDGDADAADDMFFVLIELIARCLSHTTSFLEVSNFNLEHEQYVVSGDQIALSILGKCLDPQFRANSACSSLDNLVRSAAHAVKVDGKEGITLFPNALKDADFVTSAVRRYGSRSAFRRFMRGPDDGFTPSLDELYTSNTARRWAKWLKEEIVVYSPSG
;
A
#
# COMPACT_ATOMS: atom_id res chain seq x y z
N MET A 1 -16.68 2.43 -2.77
CA MET A 1 -16.06 2.39 -4.12
C MET A 1 -17.12 2.06 -5.17
N CYS A 2 -17.12 2.76 -6.32
CA CYS A 2 -17.65 2.38 -7.65
C CYS A 2 -19.04 1.72 -7.81
N LEU A 3 -19.83 1.54 -6.75
CA LEU A 3 -21.16 0.90 -6.81
C LEU A 3 -22.15 1.72 -7.64
N ASP A 4 -21.93 3.04 -7.70
CA ASP A 4 -22.61 4.01 -8.56
C ASP A 4 -22.41 3.73 -10.07
N LEU A 5 -21.38 2.96 -10.44
CA LEU A 5 -21.14 2.55 -11.83
C LEU A 5 -21.92 1.28 -12.24
N ILE A 6 -22.69 0.68 -11.33
CA ILE A 6 -23.56 -0.48 -11.64
C ILE A 6 -24.85 0.02 -12.29
N THR A 7 -24.76 0.37 -13.57
CA THR A 7 -25.84 1.06 -14.30
C THR A 7 -26.61 0.16 -15.27
N SER A 8 -26.11 -1.04 -15.57
CA SER A 8 -26.68 -1.95 -16.56
C SER A 8 -26.82 -3.37 -16.05
N THR A 9 -27.65 -4.17 -16.73
CA THR A 9 -27.87 -5.59 -16.42
C THR A 9 -26.58 -6.42 -16.42
N GLU A 10 -25.68 -6.23 -17.39
CA GLU A 10 -24.45 -7.01 -17.52
C GLU A 10 -23.48 -6.74 -16.35
N VAL A 11 -23.24 -5.46 -16.02
CA VAL A 11 -22.45 -5.04 -14.87
C VAL A 11 -23.06 -5.56 -13.57
N LYS A 12 -24.40 -5.49 -13.43
CA LYS A 12 -25.12 -6.05 -12.29
C LYS A 12 -24.90 -7.57 -12.19
N ASN A 13 -24.96 -8.30 -13.30
CA ASN A 13 -24.72 -9.75 -13.31
C ASN A 13 -23.29 -10.11 -12.87
N VAL A 14 -22.28 -9.35 -13.30
CA VAL A 14 -20.89 -9.54 -12.81
C VAL A 14 -20.79 -9.28 -11.31
N TRP A 15 -21.37 -8.17 -10.85
CA TRP A 15 -21.40 -7.80 -9.43
C TRP A 15 -22.10 -8.83 -8.55
N GLU A 16 -23.29 -9.31 -8.94
CA GLU A 16 -24.03 -10.32 -8.19
C GLU A 16 -23.27 -11.65 -8.09
N ARG A 17 -22.62 -12.09 -9.17
CA ARG A 17 -21.76 -13.29 -9.13
C ARG A 17 -20.62 -13.13 -8.13
N MET A 18 -19.90 -12.01 -8.16
CA MET A 18 -18.79 -11.75 -7.23
C MET A 18 -19.27 -11.69 -5.77
N LYS A 19 -20.39 -11.01 -5.49
CA LYS A 19 -21.01 -11.01 -4.15
C LYS A 19 -21.35 -12.42 -3.69
N SER A 20 -22.02 -13.19 -4.54
CA SER A 20 -22.42 -14.56 -4.25
C SER A 20 -21.21 -15.43 -3.94
N THR A 21 -20.14 -15.36 -4.75
CA THR A 21 -18.91 -16.12 -4.51
C THR A 21 -18.29 -15.81 -3.16
N MET A 22 -18.11 -14.53 -2.81
CA MET A 22 -17.49 -14.17 -1.51
C MET A 22 -18.35 -14.58 -0.32
N PHE A 23 -19.67 -14.46 -0.46
CA PHE A 23 -20.58 -14.86 0.60
C PHE A 23 -20.62 -16.38 0.77
N GLN A 24 -20.76 -17.13 -0.32
CA GLN A 24 -20.84 -18.59 -0.29
C GLN A 24 -19.51 -19.25 0.05
N ASN A 25 -18.37 -18.65 -0.25
CA ASN A 25 -17.07 -19.25 0.07
C ASN A 25 -16.58 -18.86 1.47
N TYR A 26 -16.86 -17.64 1.92
CA TYR A 26 -16.21 -17.08 3.12
C TYR A 26 -17.19 -16.46 4.13
N GLY A 27 -18.48 -16.38 3.80
CA GLY A 27 -19.49 -15.73 4.64
C GLY A 27 -19.33 -14.21 4.69
N ILE A 28 -18.64 -13.62 3.69
CA ILE A 28 -18.29 -12.20 3.65
C ILE A 28 -19.20 -11.46 2.68
N SER A 29 -19.93 -10.45 3.17
CA SER A 29 -20.69 -9.53 2.33
C SER A 29 -19.77 -8.48 1.70
N LEU A 30 -19.41 -8.65 0.43
CA LEU A 30 -18.63 -7.64 -0.30
C LEU A 30 -19.31 -6.27 -0.31
N GLN A 31 -20.64 -6.25 -0.41
CA GLN A 31 -21.39 -5.00 -0.44
C GLN A 31 -21.26 -4.23 0.88
N GLU A 32 -21.41 -4.92 2.00
CA GLU A 32 -21.25 -4.33 3.35
C GLU A 32 -19.83 -3.80 3.53
N VAL A 33 -18.81 -4.57 3.15
CA VAL A 33 -17.40 -4.15 3.26
C VAL A 33 -17.12 -2.91 2.41
N ILE A 34 -17.61 -2.85 1.17
CA ILE A 34 -17.33 -1.74 0.23
C ILE A 34 -18.13 -0.48 0.56
N HIS A 35 -19.38 -0.64 1.01
CA HIS A 35 -20.30 0.47 1.23
C HIS A 35 -20.18 1.03 2.65
N ASP A 36 -20.24 0.15 3.65
CA ASP A 36 -20.34 0.55 5.06
C ASP A 36 -18.98 0.59 5.76
N ASN A 37 -17.98 -0.15 5.24
CA ASN A 37 -16.68 -0.37 5.88
C ASN A 37 -16.81 -0.56 7.41
N PRO A 38 -17.57 -1.57 7.87
CA PRO A 38 -17.87 -1.72 9.28
C PRO A 38 -16.59 -1.98 10.08
N LYS A 39 -16.55 -1.58 11.35
CA LYS A 39 -15.41 -1.89 12.24
C LYS A 39 -15.30 -3.36 12.62
N LYS A 40 -16.35 -4.14 12.38
CA LYS A 40 -16.45 -5.54 12.80
C LYS A 40 -17.34 -6.31 11.83
N ILE A 41 -16.90 -7.51 11.43
CA ILE A 41 -17.71 -8.44 10.63
C ILE A 41 -17.65 -9.84 11.20
N GLN A 42 -18.65 -10.64 10.84
CA GLN A 42 -18.64 -12.08 11.04
C GLN A 42 -18.46 -12.77 9.69
N MET A 43 -17.74 -13.88 9.70
CA MET A 43 -17.40 -14.71 8.54
C MET A 43 -17.51 -16.19 8.92
N PHE A 44 -17.43 -17.09 7.95
CA PHE A 44 -17.43 -18.52 8.25
C PHE A 44 -16.21 -18.90 9.12
N PRO A 45 -16.33 -19.91 10.00
CA PRO A 45 -15.28 -20.27 10.95
C PRO A 45 -13.91 -20.54 10.32
N ASP A 46 -13.92 -21.07 9.10
CA ASP A 46 -12.81 -21.51 8.26
C ASP A 46 -12.34 -20.45 7.25
N ALA A 47 -13.01 -19.29 7.16
CA ALA A 47 -12.71 -18.23 6.20
C ALA A 47 -11.28 -17.64 6.33
N LEU A 48 -10.61 -17.82 7.47
CA LEU A 48 -9.21 -17.44 7.68
C LEU A 48 -8.31 -18.63 8.03
N ASN A 49 -8.81 -19.86 7.93
CA ASN A 49 -7.99 -21.05 8.15
C ASN A 49 -7.20 -21.33 6.87
N LEU A 50 -5.90 -21.04 6.89
CA LEU A 50 -5.06 -21.15 5.71
C LEU A 50 -4.99 -22.58 5.15
N GLU A 51 -4.86 -23.59 6.02
CA GLU A 51 -4.83 -25.00 5.60
C GLU A 51 -6.11 -25.39 4.86
N HIS A 52 -7.26 -24.97 5.38
CA HIS A 52 -8.54 -25.20 4.72
C HIS A 52 -8.64 -24.45 3.39
N ILE A 53 -8.35 -23.15 3.38
CA ILE A 53 -8.49 -22.28 2.20
C ILE A 53 -7.62 -22.74 1.03
N LEU A 54 -6.42 -23.26 1.31
CA LEU A 54 -5.50 -23.74 0.28
C LEU A 54 -5.94 -25.07 -0.35
N THR A 55 -6.80 -25.85 0.33
CA THR A 55 -7.34 -27.10 -0.23
C THR A 55 -8.47 -26.88 -1.25
N ILE A 56 -9.14 -25.73 -1.17
CA ILE A 56 -10.25 -25.38 -2.05
C ILE A 56 -9.71 -24.94 -3.41
N SER A 57 -10.26 -25.43 -4.53
CA SER A 57 -9.87 -24.91 -5.85
C SER A 57 -10.31 -23.45 -6.01
N SER A 58 -9.46 -22.58 -6.56
CA SER A 58 -9.86 -21.18 -6.78
C SER A 58 -10.97 -21.02 -7.84
N LYS A 59 -11.22 -22.06 -8.65
CA LYS A 59 -12.33 -22.09 -9.62
C LYS A 59 -13.67 -22.48 -9.00
N GLU A 60 -13.66 -23.02 -7.79
CA GLU A 60 -14.87 -23.53 -7.13
C GLU A 60 -15.60 -22.42 -6.38
N VAL A 61 -16.93 -22.50 -6.45
CA VAL A 61 -17.84 -21.84 -5.53
C VAL A 61 -18.41 -22.93 -4.65
N LEU A 62 -18.15 -22.87 -3.34
CA LEU A 62 -18.49 -23.91 -2.37
C LEU A 62 -20.01 -24.10 -2.20
N ASN A 63 -20.80 -23.16 -2.71
CA ASN A 63 -22.26 -23.14 -2.62
C ASN A 63 -22.76 -23.33 -1.17
N THR A 64 -22.00 -22.80 -0.21
CA THR A 64 -22.35 -22.89 1.20
C THR A 64 -23.71 -22.24 1.45
N PRO A 65 -24.65 -22.92 2.12
CA PRO A 65 -25.97 -22.35 2.39
C PRO A 65 -25.89 -21.07 3.22
N ASP A 66 -26.78 -20.12 2.93
CA ASP A 66 -26.89 -18.87 3.70
C ASP A 66 -27.20 -19.11 5.20
N SER A 67 -27.75 -20.28 5.53
CA SER A 67 -28.02 -20.71 6.90
C SER A 67 -26.77 -21.17 7.67
N GLN A 68 -25.62 -21.31 7.01
CA GLN A 68 -24.36 -21.67 7.67
C GLN A 68 -23.99 -20.60 8.69
N LYS A 69 -23.72 -21.05 9.92
CA LYS A 69 -23.38 -20.14 11.02
C LYS A 69 -22.04 -19.48 10.76
N ARG A 70 -22.05 -18.14 10.72
CA ARG A 70 -20.83 -17.33 10.82
C ARG A 70 -20.34 -17.38 12.27
N GLY A 71 -19.07 -17.72 12.47
CA GLY A 71 -18.50 -17.97 13.79
C GLY A 71 -17.15 -17.29 14.01
N LYS A 72 -16.44 -16.93 12.94
CA LYS A 72 -15.21 -16.17 13.03
C LYS A 72 -15.55 -14.68 12.96
N THR A 73 -15.07 -13.93 13.95
CA THR A 73 -15.27 -12.48 14.04
C THR A 73 -13.92 -11.79 13.93
N VAL A 74 -13.87 -10.73 13.11
CA VAL A 74 -12.70 -9.86 13.00
C VAL A 74 -13.11 -8.41 13.20
N SER A 75 -12.21 -7.60 13.75
CA SER A 75 -12.44 -6.18 13.98
C SER A 75 -11.20 -5.37 13.62
N HIS A 76 -11.39 -4.15 13.11
CA HIS A 76 -10.32 -3.21 12.79
C HIS A 76 -10.79 -1.80 13.15
N ASP A 77 -9.92 -0.99 13.76
CA ASP A 77 -10.29 0.33 14.29
C ASP A 77 -10.78 1.28 13.19
N ASP A 78 -10.17 1.22 12.01
CA ASP A 78 -10.47 2.07 10.85
C ASP A 78 -11.44 1.42 9.84
N GLY A 79 -12.08 0.31 10.25
CA GLY A 79 -12.96 -0.47 9.39
C GLY A 79 -12.27 -1.68 8.76
N VAL A 80 -13.03 -2.75 8.55
CA VAL A 80 -12.48 -4.06 8.15
C VAL A 80 -11.92 -4.05 6.73
N ILE A 81 -12.29 -3.10 5.86
CA ILE A 81 -11.73 -3.04 4.49
C ILE A 81 -10.20 -2.89 4.49
N SER A 82 -9.64 -2.39 5.59
CA SER A 82 -8.22 -2.25 5.87
C SER A 82 -7.44 -3.57 5.93
N TYR A 83 -8.12 -4.69 6.19
CA TYR A 83 -7.50 -6.00 6.08
C TYR A 83 -7.15 -6.28 4.62
N THR A 84 -5.92 -6.71 4.37
CA THR A 84 -5.40 -6.97 3.02
C THR A 84 -6.23 -8.03 2.29
N TYR A 85 -6.73 -9.05 3.01
CA TYR A 85 -7.63 -10.07 2.46
C TYR A 85 -9.04 -9.53 2.15
N LEU A 86 -9.44 -8.36 2.65
CA LEU A 86 -10.70 -7.70 2.30
C LEU A 86 -10.49 -6.61 1.25
N THR A 87 -9.43 -5.82 1.34
CA THR A 87 -9.14 -4.76 0.35
C THR A 87 -8.98 -5.34 -1.05
N GLN A 88 -8.21 -6.43 -1.20
CA GLN A 88 -7.88 -6.99 -2.51
C GLN A 88 -9.12 -7.44 -3.31
N PRO A 89 -10.05 -8.26 -2.74
CA PRO A 89 -11.32 -8.56 -3.39
C PRO A 89 -12.17 -7.33 -3.73
N CYS A 90 -12.17 -6.32 -2.85
CA CYS A 90 -12.95 -5.11 -3.08
C CYS A 90 -12.41 -4.28 -4.26
N VAL A 91 -11.09 -4.12 -4.36
CA VAL A 91 -10.42 -3.44 -5.47
C VAL A 91 -10.61 -4.22 -6.78
N LEU A 92 -10.43 -5.55 -6.77
CA LEU A 92 -10.70 -6.39 -7.95
C LEU A 92 -12.15 -6.21 -8.41
N SER A 93 -13.12 -6.21 -7.48
CA SER A 93 -14.54 -6.03 -7.81
C SER A 93 -14.79 -4.68 -8.48
N ALA A 94 -14.16 -3.61 -7.99
CA ALA A 94 -14.22 -2.30 -8.62
C ALA A 94 -13.64 -2.31 -10.05
N HIS A 95 -12.51 -3.00 -10.26
CA HIS A 95 -11.92 -3.17 -11.60
C HIS A 95 -12.84 -3.95 -12.53
N MET A 96 -13.53 -5.00 -12.05
CA MET A 96 -14.45 -5.79 -12.87
C MET A 96 -15.70 -4.99 -13.25
N ILE A 97 -16.22 -4.15 -12.35
CA ILE A 97 -17.30 -3.20 -12.66
C ILE A 97 -16.84 -2.20 -13.75
N ALA A 98 -15.64 -1.65 -13.61
CA ALA A 98 -15.09 -0.72 -14.60
C ALA A 98 -14.85 -1.39 -15.95
N LEU A 99 -14.27 -2.59 -15.96
CA LEU A 99 -14.02 -3.39 -17.16
C LEU A 99 -15.32 -3.70 -17.91
N GLU A 100 -16.37 -4.12 -17.21
CA GLU A 100 -17.66 -4.45 -17.82
C GLU A 100 -18.35 -3.20 -18.38
N ASN A 101 -18.17 -2.04 -17.74
CA ASN A 101 -18.57 -0.75 -18.31
C ASN A 101 -17.76 -0.38 -19.55
N LEU A 102 -16.46 -0.66 -19.59
CA LEU A 102 -15.60 -0.38 -20.74
C LEU A 102 -15.95 -1.27 -21.94
N LYS A 103 -16.29 -2.54 -21.73
CA LYS A 103 -16.75 -3.47 -22.80
C LYS A 103 -17.95 -2.93 -23.58
N LYS A 104 -18.78 -2.09 -22.96
CA LYS A 104 -19.95 -1.48 -23.60
C LYS A 104 -19.61 -0.29 -24.48
N ARG A 105 -18.45 0.34 -24.29
CA ARG A 105 -18.04 1.56 -25.01
C ARG A 105 -17.47 1.27 -26.40
N GLY A 106 -18.04 0.31 -27.12
CA GLY A 106 -17.65 -0.08 -28.48
C GLY A 106 -16.42 -0.99 -28.54
N ASN A 107 -15.68 -0.93 -29.65
CA ASN A 107 -14.54 -1.81 -29.96
C ASN A 107 -13.25 -1.48 -29.18
N LEU A 108 -13.30 -0.63 -28.14
CA LEU A 108 -12.10 -0.16 -27.43
C LEU A 108 -11.20 -1.31 -26.99
N LEU A 109 -11.76 -2.39 -26.45
CA LEU A 109 -11.00 -3.56 -26.01
C LEU A 109 -10.44 -4.40 -27.16
N ASN A 110 -11.08 -4.36 -28.34
CA ASN A 110 -10.59 -5.07 -29.52
C ASN A 110 -9.34 -4.41 -30.13
N GLU A 111 -9.08 -3.15 -29.79
CA GLU A 111 -7.90 -2.39 -30.25
C GLU A 111 -6.73 -2.45 -29.26
N VAL A 112 -6.94 -2.98 -28.05
CA VAL A 112 -5.90 -3.10 -27.01
C VAL A 112 -4.89 -4.17 -27.43
N LYS A 113 -3.65 -3.74 -27.70
CA LYS A 113 -2.52 -4.64 -28.00
C LYS A 113 -1.85 -5.21 -26.76
N TYR A 114 -1.83 -4.44 -25.68
CA TYR A 114 -1.15 -4.78 -24.44
C TYR A 114 -2.01 -4.39 -23.26
N ILE A 115 -2.02 -5.25 -22.24
CA ILE A 115 -2.66 -4.97 -20.96
C ILE A 115 -1.71 -5.41 -19.86
N ALA A 116 -1.59 -4.58 -18.85
CA ALA A 116 -0.78 -4.83 -17.67
C ALA A 116 -1.55 -4.37 -16.44
N GLY A 117 -1.20 -4.94 -15.29
CA GLY A 117 -1.75 -4.52 -14.02
C GLY A 117 -0.69 -4.58 -12.95
N HIS A 118 -0.63 -3.54 -12.11
CA HIS A 118 0.37 -3.43 -11.07
C HIS A 118 -0.02 -4.27 -9.84
N SER A 119 0.81 -5.25 -9.46
CA SER A 119 0.61 -6.11 -8.29
C SER A 119 -0.77 -6.79 -8.33
N LEU A 120 -1.71 -6.45 -7.43
CA LEU A 120 -3.10 -6.92 -7.48
C LEU A 120 -3.76 -6.72 -8.87
N GLY A 121 -3.40 -5.63 -9.56
CA GLY A 121 -3.93 -5.30 -10.88
C GLY A 121 -3.67 -6.39 -11.92
N GLU A 122 -2.63 -7.22 -11.76
CA GLU A 122 -2.32 -8.30 -12.70
C GLU A 122 -3.48 -9.31 -12.80
N PHE A 123 -4.12 -9.64 -11.68
CA PHE A 123 -5.32 -10.47 -11.67
C PHE A 123 -6.48 -9.83 -12.44
N SER A 124 -6.59 -8.50 -12.37
CA SER A 124 -7.60 -7.74 -13.11
C SER A 124 -7.31 -7.73 -14.62
N ALA A 125 -6.03 -7.60 -15.00
CA ALA A 125 -5.59 -7.70 -16.39
C ALA A 125 -5.83 -9.12 -16.96
N LEU A 126 -5.53 -10.16 -16.18
CA LEU A 126 -5.81 -11.56 -16.56
C LEU A 126 -7.32 -11.84 -16.70
N CYS A 127 -8.17 -11.21 -15.88
CA CYS A 127 -9.61 -11.24 -16.09
C CYS A 127 -10.04 -10.55 -17.39
N ALA A 128 -9.44 -9.40 -17.72
CA ALA A 128 -9.72 -8.70 -18.98
C ALA A 128 -9.28 -9.51 -20.22
N LEU A 129 -8.24 -10.34 -20.09
CA LEU A 129 -7.82 -11.31 -21.10
C LEU A 129 -8.64 -12.61 -21.09
N ASN A 130 -9.67 -12.71 -20.25
CA ASN A 130 -10.49 -13.92 -20.04
C ASN A 130 -9.70 -15.17 -19.60
N VAL A 131 -8.50 -15.00 -19.03
CA VAL A 131 -7.72 -16.10 -18.43
C VAL A 131 -8.39 -16.59 -17.15
N PHE A 132 -8.93 -15.66 -16.35
CA PHE A 132 -9.70 -15.95 -15.15
C PHE A 132 -11.12 -15.41 -15.28
N SER A 133 -12.10 -16.16 -14.77
CA SER A 133 -13.40 -15.56 -14.46
C SER A 133 -13.25 -14.59 -13.28
N PRO A 134 -14.13 -13.57 -13.16
CA PRO A 134 -14.15 -12.67 -12.01
C PRO A 134 -14.16 -13.42 -10.67
N GLU A 135 -14.94 -14.49 -10.55
CA GLU A 135 -15.04 -15.34 -9.35
C GLU A 135 -13.72 -16.06 -9.03
N THR A 136 -13.06 -16.58 -10.07
CA THR A 136 -11.77 -17.26 -9.92
C THR A 136 -10.71 -16.28 -9.41
N ALA A 137 -10.64 -15.09 -10.02
CA ALA A 137 -9.73 -14.05 -9.56
C ALA A 137 -10.06 -13.58 -8.15
N LEU A 138 -11.35 -13.48 -7.79
CA LEU A 138 -11.80 -13.07 -6.47
C LEU A 138 -11.31 -14.03 -5.37
N ASN A 139 -11.46 -15.34 -5.60
CA ASN A 139 -10.90 -16.36 -4.71
C ASN A 139 -9.37 -16.27 -4.64
N LEU A 140 -8.68 -16.08 -5.77
CA LEU A 140 -7.23 -15.97 -5.81
C LEU A 140 -6.72 -14.77 -4.99
N VAL A 141 -7.33 -13.60 -5.16
CA VAL A 141 -6.89 -12.38 -4.45
C VAL A 141 -7.26 -12.41 -2.97
N TYR A 142 -8.36 -13.07 -2.60
CA TYR A 142 -8.68 -13.35 -1.19
C TYR A 142 -7.60 -14.23 -0.54
N LYS A 143 -7.30 -15.38 -1.16
CA LYS A 143 -6.24 -16.30 -0.72
C LYS A 143 -4.89 -15.62 -0.61
N ARG A 144 -4.53 -14.83 -1.63
CA ARG A 144 -3.31 -14.02 -1.65
C ARG A 144 -3.26 -13.08 -0.45
N GLY A 145 -4.35 -12.39 -0.16
CA GLY A 145 -4.41 -11.48 0.98
C GLY A 145 -4.30 -12.20 2.32
N VAL A 146 -4.93 -13.37 2.49
CA VAL A 146 -4.81 -14.17 3.72
C VAL A 146 -3.38 -14.67 3.91
N LEU A 147 -2.75 -15.19 2.85
CA LEU A 147 -1.35 -15.60 2.86
C LEU A 147 -0.41 -14.46 3.22
N MET A 148 -0.62 -13.27 2.65
CA MET A 148 0.19 -12.09 2.96
C MET A 148 0.11 -11.72 4.45
N GLU A 149 -1.10 -11.68 5.01
CA GLU A 149 -1.26 -11.36 6.44
C GLU A 149 -0.72 -12.45 7.36
N GLU A 150 -0.94 -13.72 7.03
CA GLU A 150 -0.44 -14.81 7.85
C GLU A 150 1.10 -14.85 7.84
N THR A 151 1.70 -14.58 6.68
CA THR A 151 3.17 -14.45 6.56
C THR A 151 3.70 -13.37 7.49
N LEU A 152 3.04 -12.20 7.57
CA LEU A 152 3.45 -11.11 8.46
C LEU A 152 3.38 -11.50 9.95
N ARG A 153 2.46 -12.40 10.35
CA ARG A 153 2.32 -12.86 11.74
C ARG A 153 3.42 -13.83 12.16
N LEU A 154 3.96 -14.62 11.23
CA LEU A 154 5.04 -15.59 11.51
C LEU A 154 6.34 -14.91 11.91
N PHE A 155 6.51 -13.63 11.56
CA PHE A 155 7.70 -12.87 11.88
C PHE A 155 7.49 -11.99 13.11
N TYR A 156 8.20 -12.32 14.19
CA TYR A 156 8.12 -11.67 15.52
C TYR A 156 8.36 -10.14 15.52
N ARG A 157 8.97 -9.61 14.45
CA ARG A 157 9.12 -8.16 14.22
C ARG A 157 7.97 -7.65 13.36
N SER A 158 6.77 -7.61 13.94
CA SER A 158 5.48 -7.28 13.31
C SER A 158 5.33 -5.86 12.74
N GLN A 159 6.43 -5.15 12.48
CA GLN A 159 6.41 -3.75 12.04
C GLN A 159 7.20 -3.56 10.74
N TYR A 160 6.98 -4.45 9.77
CA TYR A 160 7.40 -4.23 8.39
C TYR A 160 6.57 -3.12 7.77
N ARG A 161 7.23 -2.28 6.97
CA ARG A 161 6.57 -1.18 6.26
C ARG A 161 7.14 -1.05 4.86
N MET A 162 6.48 -0.19 4.10
CA MET A 162 6.90 0.22 2.77
C MET A 162 7.03 1.75 2.77
N TYR A 163 8.13 2.28 2.23
CA TYR A 163 8.34 3.71 2.01
C TYR A 163 8.27 4.00 0.53
N ALA A 164 7.36 4.90 0.13
CA ALA A 164 7.46 5.55 -1.17
C ALA A 164 8.61 6.56 -1.13
N CYS A 165 9.60 6.35 -1.97
CA CYS A 165 10.85 7.10 -2.03
C CYS A 165 10.95 7.84 -3.36
N ASN A 166 11.39 9.09 -3.29
CA ASN A 166 11.67 9.92 -4.45
C ASN A 166 13.14 10.39 -4.36
N PRO A 167 14.06 9.79 -5.14
CA PRO A 167 15.48 10.13 -5.12
C PRO A 167 15.76 11.60 -5.42
N LEU A 168 15.10 12.19 -6.41
CA LEU A 168 15.25 13.62 -6.75
C LEU A 168 14.91 14.54 -5.57
N ARG A 169 13.76 14.34 -4.93
CA ARG A 169 13.33 15.12 -3.76
C ARG A 169 14.23 14.92 -2.55
N SER A 170 14.90 13.76 -2.46
CA SER A 170 15.89 13.52 -1.41
C SER A 170 17.19 14.28 -1.61
N LYS A 171 17.40 14.97 -2.75
CA LYS A 171 18.59 15.77 -3.07
C LYS A 171 19.89 14.95 -2.90
N LEU A 172 19.88 13.72 -3.40
CA LEU A 172 21.08 12.87 -3.41
C LEU A 172 22.11 13.45 -4.37
N ASP A 173 21.67 13.90 -5.54
CA ASP A 173 22.44 14.67 -6.51
C ASP A 173 21.58 15.78 -7.14
N GLY A 174 22.22 16.67 -7.90
CA GLY A 174 21.54 17.60 -8.80
C GLY A 174 21.18 16.98 -10.16
N ASP A 175 21.87 15.90 -10.54
CA ASP A 175 21.56 15.09 -11.72
C ASP A 175 20.62 13.92 -11.37
N ALA A 176 19.66 13.62 -12.27
CA ALA A 176 18.63 12.63 -12.00
C ALA A 176 19.15 11.19 -12.01
N ASP A 177 20.00 10.86 -12.99
CA ASP A 177 20.59 9.52 -13.11
C ASP A 177 21.53 9.25 -11.93
N ALA A 178 22.38 10.23 -11.60
CA ALA A 178 23.28 10.12 -10.45
C ALA A 178 22.53 10.00 -9.11
N ALA A 179 21.37 10.67 -8.97
CA ALA A 179 20.54 10.55 -7.77
C ALA A 179 19.95 9.14 -7.61
N ASP A 180 19.52 8.51 -8.70
CA ASP A 180 19.04 7.13 -8.71
C ASP A 180 20.16 6.13 -8.43
N ASP A 181 21.32 6.29 -9.08
CA ASP A 181 22.50 5.45 -8.83
C ASP A 181 22.87 5.50 -7.34
N MET A 182 22.95 6.70 -6.76
CA MET A 182 23.21 6.85 -5.33
C MET A 182 22.11 6.24 -4.45
N PHE A 183 20.84 6.35 -4.85
CA PHE A 183 19.73 5.75 -4.13
C PHE A 183 19.84 4.22 -4.08
N PHE A 184 20.09 3.57 -5.21
CA PHE A 184 20.25 2.11 -5.26
C PHE A 184 21.51 1.64 -4.53
N VAL A 185 22.63 2.36 -4.66
CA VAL A 185 23.85 2.08 -3.89
C VAL A 185 23.60 2.20 -2.39
N LEU A 186 22.84 3.21 -1.94
CA LEU A 186 22.47 3.34 -0.53
C LEU A 186 21.68 2.13 -0.04
N ILE A 187 20.69 1.67 -0.80
CA ILE A 187 19.88 0.48 -0.43
C ILE A 187 20.77 -0.75 -0.31
N GLU A 188 21.65 -0.99 -1.29
CA GLU A 188 22.58 -2.13 -1.25
C GLU A 188 23.53 -2.05 -0.05
N LEU A 189 24.10 -0.87 0.22
CA LEU A 189 24.99 -0.67 1.37
C LEU A 189 24.26 -0.89 2.70
N ILE A 190 23.00 -0.47 2.82
CA ILE A 190 22.18 -0.71 4.02
C ILE A 190 21.89 -2.20 4.19
N ALA A 191 21.44 -2.87 3.12
CA ALA A 191 21.19 -4.31 3.14
C ALA A 191 22.45 -5.09 3.55
N ARG A 192 23.61 -4.73 2.98
CA ARG A 192 24.91 -5.32 3.33
C ARG A 192 25.32 -5.03 4.77
N CYS A 193 25.11 -3.81 5.25
CA CYS A 193 25.40 -3.44 6.65
C CYS A 193 24.56 -4.26 7.65
N LEU A 194 23.37 -4.72 7.23
CA LEU A 194 22.43 -5.47 8.06
C LEU A 194 22.47 -6.99 7.81
N SER A 195 23.34 -7.50 6.92
CA SER A 195 23.35 -8.91 6.50
C SER A 195 23.61 -9.92 7.63
N HIS A 196 24.24 -9.49 8.72
CA HIS A 196 24.48 -10.30 9.92
C HIS A 196 23.31 -10.27 10.92
N THR A 197 22.19 -9.65 10.54
CA THR A 197 20.99 -9.52 11.36
C THR A 197 19.80 -10.16 10.64
N THR A 198 18.63 -10.14 11.28
CA THR A 198 17.36 -10.54 10.64
C THR A 198 16.60 -9.37 9.99
N SER A 199 17.22 -8.18 9.93
CA SER A 199 16.67 -7.00 9.26
C SER A 199 16.90 -7.06 7.75
N PHE A 200 16.01 -6.45 6.97
CA PHE A 200 16.10 -6.42 5.51
C PHE A 200 15.62 -5.08 4.94
N LEU A 201 16.11 -4.75 3.75
CA LEU A 201 15.71 -3.59 2.97
C LEU A 201 15.77 -3.94 1.48
N GLU A 202 14.68 -3.76 0.75
CA GLU A 202 14.61 -4.07 -0.67
C GLU A 202 13.69 -3.12 -1.41
N VAL A 203 14.01 -2.79 -2.66
CA VAL A 203 13.07 -2.10 -3.55
C VAL A 203 12.03 -3.11 -4.02
N SER A 204 10.78 -2.90 -3.63
CA SER A 204 9.65 -3.76 -3.97
C SER A 204 8.85 -3.26 -5.16
N ASN A 205 8.91 -1.96 -5.47
CA ASN A 205 8.28 -1.41 -6.67
C ASN A 205 9.17 -0.38 -7.36
N PHE A 206 9.31 -0.53 -8.68
CA PHE A 206 9.95 0.41 -9.59
C PHE A 206 8.82 1.07 -10.41
N ASN A 207 8.22 2.13 -9.88
CA ASN A 207 7.00 2.71 -10.47
C ASN A 207 7.32 3.76 -11.53
N LEU A 208 8.16 4.74 -11.17
CA LEU A 208 8.57 5.81 -12.04
C LEU A 208 10.04 6.10 -11.79
N GLU A 209 10.82 6.06 -12.87
CA GLU A 209 12.25 6.37 -12.85
C GLU A 209 12.49 7.76 -12.23
N HIS A 210 13.54 7.90 -11.42
CA HIS A 210 13.92 9.13 -10.71
C HIS A 210 12.96 9.64 -9.62
N GLU A 211 11.70 9.21 -9.65
CA GLU A 211 10.64 9.85 -8.86
C GLU A 211 9.93 8.93 -7.88
N GLN A 212 9.70 7.67 -8.24
CA GLN A 212 8.86 6.81 -7.43
C GLN A 212 9.36 5.36 -7.40
N TYR A 213 10.07 5.06 -6.31
CA TYR A 213 10.39 3.71 -5.88
C TYR A 213 9.65 3.39 -4.59
N VAL A 214 9.26 2.14 -4.39
CA VAL A 214 8.76 1.69 -3.09
C VAL A 214 9.76 0.74 -2.48
N VAL A 215 10.18 1.04 -1.26
CA VAL A 215 11.17 0.25 -0.52
C VAL A 215 10.49 -0.44 0.66
N SER A 216 10.60 -1.76 0.70
CA SER A 216 10.11 -2.61 1.79
C SER A 216 11.23 -2.92 2.77
N GLY A 217 10.92 -2.93 4.05
CA GLY A 217 11.88 -3.34 5.08
C GLY A 217 11.28 -3.38 6.47
N ASP A 218 12.10 -3.78 7.44
CA ASP A 218 11.76 -3.64 8.86
C ASP A 218 12.07 -2.24 9.39
N GLN A 219 11.60 -1.97 10.61
CA GLN A 219 11.76 -0.69 11.30
C GLN A 219 13.20 -0.16 11.29
N ILE A 220 14.19 -1.02 11.55
CA ILE A 220 15.58 -0.63 11.69
C ILE A 220 16.10 -0.20 10.32
N ALA A 221 15.93 -1.04 9.32
CA ALA A 221 16.39 -0.82 7.97
C ALA A 221 15.80 0.45 7.34
N LEU A 222 14.48 0.64 7.45
CA LEU A 222 13.79 1.83 6.93
C LEU A 222 14.20 3.11 7.66
N SER A 223 14.54 3.03 8.94
CA SER A 223 15.04 4.19 9.69
C SER A 223 16.44 4.59 9.26
N ILE A 224 17.30 3.60 8.96
CA ILE A 224 18.63 3.86 8.40
C ILE A 224 18.48 4.52 7.03
N LEU A 225 17.62 3.99 6.16
CA LEU A 225 17.30 4.60 4.87
C LEU A 225 16.80 6.04 5.05
N GLY A 226 15.83 6.26 5.92
CA GLY A 226 15.28 7.60 6.19
C GLY A 226 16.36 8.60 6.62
N LYS A 227 17.32 8.19 7.45
CA LYS A 227 18.47 9.04 7.81
C LYS A 227 19.41 9.28 6.63
N CYS A 228 19.68 8.27 5.80
CA CYS A 228 20.54 8.44 4.62
C CYS A 228 19.91 9.37 3.58
N LEU A 229 18.58 9.32 3.41
CA LEU A 229 17.83 10.17 2.49
C LEU A 229 17.61 11.60 3.02
N ASP A 230 17.81 11.84 4.31
CA ASP A 230 17.71 13.19 4.91
C ASP A 230 18.94 14.06 4.56
N PRO A 231 18.77 15.16 3.78
CA PRO A 231 19.87 16.06 3.45
C PRO A 231 20.59 16.65 4.67
N GLN A 232 19.85 16.89 5.76
CA GLN A 232 20.42 17.48 6.97
C GLN A 232 21.28 16.46 7.73
N PHE A 233 20.83 15.20 7.79
CA PHE A 233 21.63 14.13 8.38
C PHE A 233 22.92 13.92 7.57
N ARG A 234 22.84 13.90 6.24
CA ARG A 234 24.02 13.81 5.36
C ARG A 234 24.99 14.97 5.60
N ALA A 235 24.50 16.21 5.64
CA ALA A 235 25.33 17.40 5.88
C ALA A 235 26.04 17.37 7.25
N ASN A 236 25.36 16.87 8.29
CA ASN A 236 25.92 16.80 9.64
C ASN A 236 26.87 15.62 9.87
N SER A 237 26.78 14.57 9.04
CA SER A 237 27.52 13.33 9.28
C SER A 237 29.00 13.40 8.88
N ALA A 238 29.47 14.50 8.28
CA ALA A 238 30.86 14.71 7.83
C ALA A 238 31.47 13.46 7.13
N CYS A 239 30.64 12.72 6.38
CA CYS A 239 31.03 11.44 5.80
C CYS A 239 31.69 11.65 4.45
N SER A 240 32.87 11.04 4.27
CA SER A 240 33.62 11.06 3.02
C SER A 240 33.12 10.06 1.97
N SER A 241 32.23 9.13 2.35
CA SER A 241 31.69 8.08 1.48
C SER A 241 30.28 7.65 1.91
N LEU A 242 29.53 7.03 0.98
CA LEU A 242 28.22 6.46 1.27
C LEU A 242 28.27 5.32 2.29
N ASP A 243 29.35 4.51 2.32
CA ASP A 243 29.51 3.45 3.33
C ASP A 243 29.64 4.04 4.74
N ASN A 244 30.41 5.13 4.89
CA ASN A 244 30.54 5.84 6.17
C ASN A 244 29.22 6.48 6.60
N LEU A 245 28.43 7.00 5.65
CA LEU A 245 27.09 7.54 5.90
C LEU A 245 26.15 6.45 6.44
N VAL A 246 26.12 5.29 5.78
CA VAL A 246 25.27 4.15 6.20
C VAL A 246 25.68 3.65 7.58
N ARG A 247 26.98 3.51 7.87
CA ARG A 247 27.45 3.12 9.22
C ARG A 247 27.06 4.14 10.29
N SER A 248 27.17 5.43 9.98
CA SER A 248 26.79 6.52 10.89
C SER A 248 25.28 6.52 11.14
N ALA A 249 24.47 6.30 10.09
CA ALA A 249 23.03 6.16 10.19
C ALA A 249 22.63 4.93 11.02
N ALA A 250 23.26 3.77 10.80
CA ALA A 250 23.03 2.56 11.59
C ALA A 250 23.38 2.75 13.07
N HIS A 251 24.50 3.42 13.37
CA HIS A 251 24.86 3.78 14.74
C HIS A 251 23.83 4.73 15.36
N ALA A 252 23.40 5.77 14.62
CA ALA A 252 22.40 6.71 15.10
C ALA A 252 21.06 6.03 15.40
N VAL A 253 20.56 5.14 14.53
CA VAL A 253 19.35 4.35 14.77
C VAL A 253 19.48 3.47 16.02
N LYS A 254 20.65 2.89 16.25
CA LYS A 254 20.92 2.09 17.47
C LYS A 254 20.89 2.95 18.73
N VAL A 255 21.40 4.18 18.69
CA VAL A 255 21.33 5.13 19.80
C VAL A 255 19.89 5.57 20.04
N ASP A 256 19.16 5.94 18.98
CA ASP A 256 17.75 6.32 19.05
C ASP A 256 16.91 5.23 19.73
N GLY A 257 17.11 3.97 19.34
CA GLY A 257 16.43 2.83 19.95
C GLY A 257 16.75 2.66 21.44
N LYS A 258 17.99 2.91 21.88
CA LYS A 258 18.38 2.87 23.31
C LYS A 258 17.76 4.01 24.12
N GLU A 259 17.57 5.17 23.50
CA GLU A 259 16.97 6.35 24.12
C GLU A 259 15.44 6.35 24.07
N GLY A 260 14.82 5.29 23.54
CA GLY A 260 13.37 5.20 23.38
C GLY A 260 12.79 6.18 22.34
N ILE A 261 13.65 6.71 21.46
CA ILE A 261 13.23 7.54 20.33
C ILE A 261 12.51 6.61 19.35
N THR A 262 11.26 6.96 19.03
CA THR A 262 10.50 6.17 18.04
C THR A 262 11.23 6.15 16.72
N LEU A 263 11.47 4.95 16.21
CA LEU A 263 11.97 4.73 14.85
C LEU A 263 10.81 4.77 13.83
N PHE A 264 9.59 5.06 14.29
CA PHE A 264 8.41 5.30 13.46
C PHE A 264 7.83 6.69 13.75
N PRO A 265 8.32 7.74 13.07
CA PRO A 265 7.83 9.07 13.34
C PRO A 265 6.33 9.25 13.03
N ASN A 266 5.80 8.42 12.12
CA ASN A 266 4.43 8.46 11.61
C ASN A 266 3.41 7.61 12.40
N ALA A 267 3.80 6.96 13.49
CA ALA A 267 2.93 6.03 14.23
C ALA A 267 2.14 6.67 15.40
N LEU A 268 2.30 7.97 15.68
CA LEU A 268 1.54 8.63 16.75
C LEU A 268 0.26 9.28 16.21
N LYS A 269 -0.89 8.93 16.80
CA LYS A 269 -2.25 9.34 16.37
C LYS A 269 -2.56 10.84 16.53
N ASP A 270 -1.93 11.52 17.50
CA ASP A 270 -2.11 12.97 17.79
C ASP A 270 -0.78 13.74 17.77
N ALA A 271 0.21 13.21 17.07
CA ALA A 271 1.35 14.03 16.75
C ALA A 271 1.00 14.86 15.51
N ASP A 272 1.08 16.20 15.62
CA ASP A 272 1.66 16.98 14.53
C ASP A 272 2.81 16.13 13.97
N PHE A 273 2.75 15.67 12.72
CA PHE A 273 3.55 14.67 11.94
C PHE A 273 5.06 14.47 12.30
N VAL A 274 5.40 14.53 13.57
CA VAL A 274 6.62 15.10 14.12
C VAL A 274 6.77 14.45 15.48
N THR A 275 7.48 13.34 15.52
CA THR A 275 7.69 12.65 16.79
C THR A 275 9.17 12.45 17.04
N SER A 276 9.47 12.55 18.33
CA SER A 276 10.74 12.40 19.06
C SER A 276 11.93 13.28 18.66
N ALA A 277 12.14 13.62 17.39
CA ALA A 277 13.27 14.47 16.96
C ALA A 277 13.20 15.90 17.55
N VAL A 278 12.01 16.44 17.81
CA VAL A 278 11.85 17.80 18.38
C VAL A 278 12.49 17.95 19.75
N ARG A 279 12.49 16.90 20.58
CA ARG A 279 13.09 16.96 21.94
C ARG A 279 14.60 17.11 21.92
N ARG A 280 15.30 16.60 20.88
CA ARG A 280 16.77 16.66 20.77
C ARG A 280 17.26 17.67 19.72
N TYR A 281 16.44 17.98 18.71
CA TYR A 281 16.83 18.76 17.53
C TYR A 281 15.97 20.03 17.27
N GLY A 282 15.01 20.35 18.15
CA GLY A 282 14.14 21.53 18.01
C GLY A 282 13.09 21.39 16.89
N SER A 283 12.25 22.43 16.69
CA SER A 283 11.14 22.48 15.71
C SER A 283 11.61 22.43 14.24
N ARG A 284 12.13 21.28 13.78
CA ARG A 284 12.59 21.05 12.40
C ARG A 284 12.40 19.59 12.00
N SER A 285 11.16 19.16 11.77
CA SER A 285 10.87 17.80 11.29
C SER A 285 11.27 17.61 9.82
N ALA A 286 12.38 16.92 9.61
CA ALA A 286 13.01 16.67 8.31
C ALA A 286 12.18 15.74 7.38
N PHE A 287 11.39 14.81 7.93
CA PHE A 287 10.53 13.92 7.13
C PHE A 287 9.34 14.66 6.50
N ARG A 288 8.86 15.74 7.12
CA ARG A 288 7.80 16.60 6.56
C ARG A 288 8.31 17.39 5.35
N ARG A 289 9.59 17.79 5.32
CA ARG A 289 10.26 18.42 4.16
C ARG A 289 10.51 17.45 3.00
N PHE A 290 10.79 16.18 3.30
CA PHE A 290 10.94 15.14 2.28
C PHE A 290 9.63 14.90 1.50
N MET A 291 8.49 14.83 2.21
CA MET A 291 7.17 14.64 1.57
C MET A 291 6.59 15.92 0.95
N ARG A 292 6.85 17.10 1.53
CA ARG A 292 6.27 18.38 1.06
C ARG A 292 7.15 19.19 0.12
N GLY A 293 8.40 18.79 -0.11
CA GLY A 293 9.39 19.67 -0.75
C GLY A 293 9.81 20.84 0.17
N PRO A 294 10.80 21.65 -0.22
CA PRO A 294 11.08 22.94 0.42
C PRO A 294 9.82 23.83 0.37
N ASP A 295 9.61 24.72 1.35
CA ASP A 295 8.64 25.82 1.20
C ASP A 295 9.13 26.74 0.06
N ASP A 296 8.78 26.37 -1.17
CA ASP A 296 9.19 27.00 -2.42
C ASP A 296 8.18 28.03 -2.91
N GLY A 297 7.10 28.25 -2.17
CA GLY A 297 6.02 29.18 -2.53
C GLY A 297 5.04 28.64 -3.58
N PHE A 298 5.14 27.36 -3.97
CA PHE A 298 4.24 26.75 -4.95
C PHE A 298 3.29 25.69 -4.36
N THR A 299 3.52 25.27 -3.11
CA THR A 299 2.63 24.34 -2.40
C THR A 299 1.66 25.14 -1.51
N PRO A 300 0.33 25.12 -1.74
CA PRO A 300 -0.62 25.91 -0.96
C PRO A 300 -0.68 25.42 0.50
N SER A 301 -0.93 26.36 1.41
CA SER A 301 -1.03 26.08 2.83
C SER A 301 -2.22 25.15 3.15
N LEU A 302 -2.15 24.45 4.30
CA LEU A 302 -3.24 23.59 4.76
C LEU A 302 -4.58 24.34 4.88
N ASP A 303 -4.55 25.62 5.24
CA ASP A 303 -5.74 26.47 5.37
C ASP A 303 -6.32 26.94 4.02
N GLU A 304 -5.48 27.07 2.98
CA GLU A 304 -5.93 27.36 1.60
C GLU A 304 -6.63 26.16 0.94
N LEU A 305 -6.42 24.94 1.46
CA LEU A 305 -7.08 23.72 0.98
C LEU A 305 -8.52 23.55 1.50
N TYR A 306 -8.96 24.35 2.48
CA TYR A 306 -10.30 24.22 3.10
C TYR A 306 -11.32 25.28 2.67
N THR A 307 -10.97 26.25 1.84
CA THR A 307 -11.91 27.31 1.44
C THR A 307 -12.66 26.99 0.14
N SER A 308 -13.96 27.24 0.18
CA SER A 308 -14.97 26.81 -0.77
C SER A 308 -14.91 27.55 -2.11
N ASN A 309 -14.11 27.05 -3.05
CA ASN A 309 -14.35 27.24 -4.48
C ASN A 309 -13.98 26.00 -5.31
N THR A 310 -13.99 24.86 -4.64
CA THR A 310 -13.39 23.58 -5.04
C THR A 310 -14.24 22.85 -6.09
N ALA A 311 -15.56 23.06 -6.16
CA ALA A 311 -16.45 22.25 -7.01
C ALA A 311 -16.11 22.25 -8.52
N ARG A 312 -15.51 23.32 -9.08
CA ARG A 312 -15.10 23.35 -10.51
C ARG A 312 -13.73 22.74 -10.78
N ARG A 313 -12.87 22.58 -9.76
CA ARG A 313 -11.55 21.93 -9.90
C ARG A 313 -11.66 20.40 -9.85
N TRP A 314 -12.68 19.84 -9.21
CA TRP A 314 -12.85 18.40 -9.02
C TRP A 314 -13.10 17.65 -10.35
N ALA A 315 -13.76 18.28 -11.32
CA ALA A 315 -13.97 17.69 -12.64
C ALA A 315 -12.68 17.55 -13.49
N LYS A 316 -11.63 18.32 -13.17
CA LYS A 316 -10.32 18.25 -13.84
C LYS A 316 -9.36 17.27 -13.14
N TRP A 317 -9.51 17.08 -11.83
CA TRP A 317 -8.65 16.21 -11.00
C TRP A 317 -8.84 14.71 -11.26
N LEU A 318 -10.02 14.27 -11.74
CA LEU A 318 -10.28 12.89 -12.13
C LEU A 318 -9.44 12.38 -13.33
N LYS A 319 -8.57 13.21 -13.93
CA LYS A 319 -7.75 12.85 -15.09
C LYS A 319 -6.27 12.70 -14.83
N GLU A 320 -5.69 13.20 -13.74
CA GLU A 320 -4.22 13.26 -13.61
C GLU A 320 -3.78 13.00 -12.14
N GLU A 321 -3.20 11.81 -11.96
CA GLU A 321 -2.13 11.45 -11.02
C GLU A 321 -2.38 11.18 -9.51
N ILE A 322 -2.27 9.88 -9.21
CA ILE A 322 -1.55 9.16 -8.13
C ILE A 322 -1.97 9.41 -6.67
N VAL A 323 -2.54 8.34 -6.11
CA VAL A 323 -2.95 8.11 -4.72
C VAL A 323 -1.83 7.43 -3.94
N VAL A 324 -1.50 7.94 -2.74
CA VAL A 324 -0.60 7.28 -1.78
C VAL A 324 -1.39 6.27 -0.95
N TYR A 325 -0.95 5.00 -0.94
CA TYR A 325 -1.48 3.97 -0.03
C TYR A 325 -0.61 3.86 1.23
N SER A 326 -1.24 4.01 2.40
CA SER A 326 -0.76 3.42 3.65
C SER A 326 -1.53 2.10 3.86
N PRO A 327 -0.88 1.00 4.30
CA PRO A 327 -1.60 0.02 5.11
C PRO A 327 -2.03 0.78 6.37
N SER A 328 -3.33 0.93 6.52
CA SER A 328 -4.08 1.62 7.58
C SER A 328 -3.48 1.54 8.99
N GLY A 329 -3.64 2.61 9.77
CA GLY A 329 -3.61 2.60 11.24
C GLY A 329 -4.78 3.38 11.80
#